data_AF-A0A3P7I005-F1
#
_entry.id   AF-A0A3P7I005-F1
#
_cell.length_a   1.000
_cell.length_b   1.000
_cell.length_c   1.000
_cell.angle_alpha   90.00
_cell.angle_beta   90.00
_cell.angle_gamma   90.00
#
_symmetry.space_group_name_H-M   'P 1'
#
loop_
_entity.id
_entity.type
_entity.pdbx_description
1 polymer ?
#
loop_
_entity_poly.entity_id
_entity_poly.type
_entity_poly.pdbx_seq_one_letter_code
_entity_poly.pdbx_strand_id
1 'polypeptide(L)'
;MESKILRAFVAKRRFNTIGYAIHEDALIYLLQALPACKTGCAERAFEYLKKNKPLKDFNDELIYRDEFFARLRIEEVGKRCKNCELVDYMPALVDNTGRYLGYDPDANQFFLDDENHFNPFAKQRIQPIFDRLAGKFGKLITG
;
A
#
# COMPACT_ATOMS: atom_id res chain seq x y z
N MET A 1 8.54 -23.68 -15.05
CA MET A 1 9.06 -23.66 -13.67
C MET A 1 8.49 -22.42 -12.99
N GLU A 2 7.19 -22.47 -12.68
CA GLU A 2 6.50 -21.38 -11.98
C GLU A 2 7.07 -21.31 -10.56
N SER A 3 7.83 -20.25 -10.30
CA SER A 3 8.50 -20.03 -9.03
C SER A 3 7.47 -20.02 -7.90
N LYS A 4 7.69 -20.87 -6.90
CA LYS A 4 6.92 -20.93 -5.64
C LYS A 4 6.80 -19.56 -4.95
N ILE A 5 7.67 -18.61 -5.30
CA ILE A 5 7.66 -17.21 -4.86
C ILE A 5 6.37 -16.48 -5.28
N LEU A 6 5.84 -16.73 -6.48
CA LEU A 6 4.59 -16.12 -6.91
C LEU A 6 3.39 -16.68 -6.14
N ARG A 7 3.45 -17.92 -5.64
CA ARG A 7 2.36 -18.48 -4.83
C ARG A 7 2.25 -17.80 -3.46
N ALA A 8 3.35 -17.32 -2.86
CA ALA A 8 3.25 -16.57 -1.61
C ALA A 8 2.60 -15.18 -1.80
N PHE A 9 2.84 -14.52 -2.94
CA PHE A 9 2.23 -13.22 -3.26
C PHE A 9 0.82 -13.32 -3.87
N VAL A 10 0.51 -14.42 -4.57
CA VAL A 10 -0.77 -14.61 -5.29
C VAL A 10 -1.79 -15.44 -4.48
N ALA A 11 -1.38 -16.18 -3.44
CA ALA A 11 -2.29 -16.98 -2.60
C ALA A 11 -3.16 -16.16 -1.61
N LYS A 12 -3.24 -14.84 -1.76
CA LYS A 12 -4.26 -14.01 -1.10
C LYS A 12 -5.06 -13.20 -2.10
N ARG A 13 -5.78 -13.91 -2.99
CA ARG A 13 -6.91 -13.34 -3.77
C ARG A 13 -8.14 -12.97 -2.93
N ARG A 14 -8.08 -13.00 -1.60
CA ARG A 14 -9.19 -12.63 -0.69
C ARG A 14 -8.69 -12.32 0.72
N PHE A 15 -8.04 -11.19 1.00
CA PHE A 15 -7.84 -10.84 2.42
C PHE A 15 -7.77 -9.33 2.67
N ASN A 16 -8.86 -8.88 3.28
CA ASN A 16 -9.21 -7.60 3.86
C ASN A 16 -8.36 -7.22 5.10
N THR A 17 -7.03 -7.35 5.09
CA THR A 17 -6.24 -7.00 6.29
C THR A 17 -4.83 -6.50 5.98
N ILE A 18 -4.52 -5.35 6.57
CA ILE A 18 -3.21 -4.71 6.67
C ILE A 18 -2.30 -5.62 7.50
N GLY A 19 -1.24 -6.17 6.88
CA GLY A 19 -0.13 -6.84 7.55
C GLY A 19 -0.05 -8.36 7.32
N TYR A 20 1.08 -8.80 6.76
CA TYR A 20 1.50 -10.21 6.75
C TYR A 20 2.92 -10.34 7.30
N ALA A 21 3.12 -11.29 8.22
CA ALA A 21 4.43 -11.80 8.61
C ALA A 21 4.61 -13.20 8.00
N ILE A 22 5.78 -13.46 7.40
CA ILE A 22 6.17 -14.77 6.85
C ILE A 22 7.20 -15.36 7.83
N HIS A 23 7.05 -16.63 8.23
CA HIS A 23 7.80 -17.24 9.34
C HIS A 23 8.68 -18.42 8.90
N GLU A 24 9.96 -18.38 9.31
CA GLU A 24 10.91 -19.44 9.73
C GLU A 24 12.34 -18.86 9.59
N ASP A 25 12.95 -18.40 10.68
CA ASP A 25 14.22 -17.63 10.71
C ASP A 25 14.30 -16.45 9.70
N ALA A 26 13.13 -16.08 9.18
CA ALA A 26 12.96 -15.27 8.00
C ALA A 26 12.77 -13.80 8.37
N LEU A 27 13.41 -12.93 7.59
CA LEU A 27 13.18 -11.50 7.62
C LEU A 27 11.67 -11.20 7.43
N ILE A 28 11.09 -10.50 8.41
CA ILE A 28 9.69 -10.08 8.41
C ILE A 28 9.60 -8.67 7.82
N TYR A 29 8.75 -8.45 6.82
CA TYR A 29 8.47 -7.09 6.36
C TYR A 29 7.30 -6.50 7.12
N LEU A 30 7.53 -5.36 7.74
CA LEU A 30 6.49 -4.60 8.43
C LEU A 30 6.05 -3.48 7.50
N LEU A 31 4.82 -3.55 7.04
CA LEU A 31 4.24 -2.54 6.16
C LEU A 31 3.78 -1.34 6.98
N GLN A 32 4.18 -0.12 6.59
CA GLN A 32 3.65 1.10 7.19
C GLN A 32 2.16 1.30 6.89
N ALA A 33 1.47 1.97 7.80
CA ALA A 33 0.07 2.33 7.64
C ALA A 33 -0.08 3.48 6.63
N LEU A 34 -1.12 3.40 5.79
CA LEU A 34 -1.62 4.56 5.03
C LEU A 34 -2.65 5.30 5.85
N PRO A 35 -2.81 6.62 5.62
CA PRO A 35 -3.96 7.34 6.11
C PRO A 35 -5.28 6.62 5.77
N ALA A 36 -6.16 6.51 6.76
CA ALA A 36 -7.42 5.79 6.61
C ALA A 36 -8.37 6.50 5.65
N CYS A 37 -9.14 5.71 4.92
CA CYS A 37 -10.22 6.21 4.08
C CYS A 37 -11.46 6.49 4.91
N LYS A 38 -12.20 7.56 4.57
CA LYS A 38 -13.56 7.74 5.10
C LYS A 38 -14.48 6.61 4.63
N THR A 39 -15.49 6.28 5.41
CA THR A 39 -16.48 5.25 5.06
C THR A 39 -17.08 5.54 3.67
N GLY A 40 -16.99 4.55 2.78
CA GLY A 40 -17.47 4.67 1.40
C GLY A 40 -16.62 5.56 0.50
N CYS A 41 -15.33 5.77 0.78
CA CYS A 41 -14.49 6.66 -0.02
C CYS A 41 -14.37 6.24 -1.50
N ALA A 42 -14.25 4.94 -1.78
CA ALA A 42 -14.20 4.40 -3.14
C ALA A 42 -15.51 4.70 -3.87
N GLU A 43 -16.65 4.37 -3.25
CA GLU A 43 -17.99 4.68 -3.76
C GLU A 43 -18.16 6.19 -4.04
N ARG A 44 -17.77 7.05 -3.09
CA ARG A 44 -17.83 8.52 -3.26
C ARG A 44 -16.95 9.02 -4.40
N ALA A 45 -15.73 8.49 -4.54
CA ALA A 45 -14.83 8.81 -5.64
C ALA A 45 -15.45 8.39 -6.99
N PHE A 46 -16.00 7.18 -7.07
CA PHE A 46 -16.66 6.69 -8.28
C PHE A 46 -17.91 7.50 -8.64
N GLU A 47 -18.72 7.93 -7.68
CA GLU A 47 -19.88 8.79 -7.93
C GLU A 47 -19.49 10.17 -8.49
N TYR A 48 -18.34 10.71 -8.10
CA TYR A 48 -17.79 11.94 -8.69
C TYR A 48 -17.39 11.74 -10.14
N LEU A 49 -16.66 10.66 -10.41
CA LEU A 49 -16.23 10.30 -11.75
C LEU A 49 -17.43 10.08 -12.69
N LYS A 50 -18.47 9.39 -12.23
CA LYS A 50 -19.74 9.20 -12.98
C LYS A 50 -20.43 10.52 -13.33
N LYS A 51 -20.26 11.55 -12.49
CA LYS A 51 -20.78 12.91 -12.72
C LYS A 51 -19.86 13.79 -13.55
N ASN A 52 -18.83 13.21 -14.20
CA ASN A 52 -17.78 13.93 -14.93
C ASN A 52 -17.06 14.99 -14.08
N LYS A 53 -17.01 14.80 -12.76
CA LYS A 53 -16.25 15.68 -11.87
C LYS A 53 -14.86 15.08 -11.62
N PRO A 54 -13.78 15.87 -11.73
CA PRO A 54 -12.44 15.37 -11.51
C PRO A 54 -12.19 15.13 -10.01
N LEU A 55 -11.44 14.08 -9.69
CA LEU A 55 -11.12 13.69 -8.32
C LEU A 55 -10.33 14.77 -7.56
N LYS A 56 -9.53 15.59 -8.26
CA LYS A 56 -8.79 16.71 -7.65
C LYS A 56 -9.69 17.67 -6.88
N ASP A 57 -10.97 17.76 -7.25
CA ASP A 57 -11.94 18.64 -6.58
C ASP A 57 -12.31 18.11 -5.17
N PHE A 58 -12.05 16.83 -4.85
CA PHE A 58 -12.20 16.29 -3.50
C PHE A 58 -11.09 16.75 -2.54
N ASN A 59 -9.93 17.15 -3.03
CA ASN A 59 -8.75 17.43 -2.20
C ASN A 59 -8.51 16.30 -1.16
N ASP A 60 -8.46 16.63 0.14
CA ASP A 60 -8.25 15.71 1.26
C ASP A 60 -9.56 15.18 1.88
N GLU A 61 -10.72 15.45 1.27
CA GLU A 61 -12.01 15.10 1.87
C GLU A 61 -12.29 13.59 1.94
N LEU A 62 -11.56 12.76 1.18
CA LEU A 62 -11.73 11.30 1.18
C LEU A 62 -10.98 10.58 2.30
N ILE A 63 -10.00 11.24 2.90
CA ILE A 63 -9.04 10.63 3.83
C ILE A 63 -9.28 11.18 5.25
N TYR A 64 -9.28 10.31 6.26
CA TYR A 64 -9.15 10.71 7.65
C TYR A 64 -7.69 11.11 7.89
N ARG A 65 -7.45 12.27 8.54
CA ARG A 65 -6.09 12.77 8.77
C ARG A 65 -5.23 11.74 9.49
N ASP A 66 -4.01 11.64 8.97
CA ASP A 66 -2.80 10.94 9.41
C ASP A 66 -2.99 9.80 10.42
N GLU A 67 -2.66 8.57 10.00
CA GLU A 67 -2.53 7.38 10.84
C GLU A 67 -1.27 7.47 11.73
N PHE A 68 -1.01 8.63 12.32
CA PHE A 68 0.19 8.95 13.08
C PHE A 68 0.47 7.91 14.17
N PHE A 69 -0.55 7.57 14.96
CA PHE A 69 -0.42 6.57 16.02
C PHE A 69 -0.21 5.15 15.51
N ALA A 70 -0.80 4.78 14.36
CA ALA A 70 -0.56 3.46 13.77
C ALA A 70 0.85 3.38 13.18
N ARG A 71 1.31 4.43 12.51
CA ARG A 71 2.68 4.55 12.00
C ARG A 71 3.71 4.47 13.13
N LEU A 72 3.54 5.25 14.20
CA LEU A 72 4.37 5.18 15.40
C LEU A 72 4.39 3.79 16.01
N ARG A 73 3.23 3.12 16.12
CA ARG A 73 3.15 1.77 16.68
C ARG A 73 3.95 0.77 15.84
N ILE A 74 3.82 0.83 14.52
CA ILE A 74 4.55 -0.06 13.61
C ILE A 74 6.05 0.25 13.63
N GLU A 75 6.45 1.53 13.72
CA GLU A 75 7.85 1.94 13.90
C GLU A 75 8.43 1.37 15.19
N GLU A 76 7.70 1.45 16.31
CA GLU A 76 8.12 0.89 17.59
C GLU A 76 8.26 -0.64 17.54
N VAL A 77 7.36 -1.34 16.83
CA VAL A 77 7.52 -2.79 16.58
C VAL A 77 8.77 -3.05 15.75
N GLY A 78 9.01 -2.26 14.69
CA GLY A 78 10.19 -2.37 13.84
C GLY A 78 11.50 -2.19 14.61
N LYS A 79 11.57 -1.22 15.54
CA LYS A 79 12.75 -0.99 16.40
C LYS A 79 13.05 -2.17 17.33
N ARG A 80 12.02 -2.87 17.81
CA ARG A 80 12.15 -3.99 18.77
C ARG A 80 12.38 -5.34 18.07
N CYS A 81 12.03 -5.44 16.80
CA CYS A 81 12.18 -6.66 16.03
C CYS A 81 13.58 -6.78 15.42
N LYS A 82 14.33 -7.80 15.82
CA LYS A 82 15.70 -8.04 15.33
C LYS A 82 15.76 -8.44 13.86
N ASN A 83 14.74 -9.14 13.37
CA ASN A 83 14.67 -9.68 12.01
C ASN A 83 13.51 -9.06 11.23
N CYS A 84 13.33 -7.74 11.32
CA CYS A 84 12.31 -7.04 10.54
C CYS A 84 12.88 -5.94 9.64
N GLU A 85 12.28 -5.75 8.46
CA GLU A 85 12.48 -4.57 7.61
C GLU A 85 11.16 -3.79 7.52
N LEU A 86 11.19 -2.52 7.93
CA LEU A 86 10.06 -1.62 7.74
C LEU A 86 9.96 -1.21 6.26
N VAL A 87 8.78 -1.36 5.66
CA VAL A 87 8.50 -1.01 4.27
C VAL A 87 7.42 0.06 4.25
N ASP A 88 7.78 1.23 3.74
CA ASP A 88 6.83 2.32 3.49
C ASP A 88 6.64 2.50 1.98
N TYR A 89 5.43 2.24 1.51
CA TYR A 89 5.04 2.48 0.12
C TYR A 89 4.27 3.79 -0.07
N MET A 90 3.93 4.52 1.00
CA MET A 90 3.19 5.77 0.91
C MET A 90 3.87 6.78 -0.01
N PRO A 91 5.22 6.94 -0.01
CA PRO A 91 5.90 7.88 -0.91
C PRO A 91 5.67 7.62 -2.41
N ALA A 92 5.24 6.41 -2.81
CA ALA A 92 4.89 6.11 -4.20
C ALA A 92 3.45 6.50 -4.56
N LEU A 93 2.66 6.95 -3.59
CA LEU A 93 1.22 7.22 -3.69
C LEU A 93 0.85 8.65 -3.29
N VAL A 94 1.82 9.52 -3.06
CA VAL A 94 1.59 10.93 -2.74
C VAL A 94 1.54 11.80 -3.99
N ASP A 95 0.85 12.94 -3.90
CA ASP A 95 0.89 13.99 -4.92
C ASP A 95 2.27 14.69 -4.99
N ASN A 96 2.42 15.63 -5.91
CA ASN A 96 3.65 16.42 -6.09
C ASN A 96 4.02 17.28 -4.86
N THR A 97 3.13 17.39 -3.87
CA THR A 97 3.35 18.11 -2.61
C THR A 97 3.62 17.17 -1.43
N GLY A 98 3.67 15.85 -1.67
CA GLY A 98 3.88 14.84 -0.63
C GLY A 98 2.61 14.46 0.14
N ARG A 99 1.42 14.84 -0.32
CA ARG A 99 0.14 14.52 0.33
C ARG A 99 -0.46 13.24 -0.23
N TYR A 100 -0.92 12.35 0.66
CA TYR A 100 -1.68 11.17 0.27
C TYR A 100 -3.18 11.50 0.22
N LEU A 101 -3.78 11.37 -0.97
CA LEU A 101 -5.20 11.70 -1.21
C LEU A 101 -6.09 10.47 -1.41
N GLY A 102 -5.50 9.27 -1.49
CA GLY A 102 -6.20 8.04 -1.89
C GLY A 102 -6.44 7.91 -3.41
N TYR A 103 -6.06 8.93 -4.18
CA TYR A 103 -6.10 8.96 -5.63
C TYR A 103 -4.93 9.76 -6.18
N ASP A 104 -4.67 9.60 -7.47
CA ASP A 104 -3.79 10.48 -8.22
C ASP A 104 -4.59 11.63 -8.86
N PRO A 105 -4.31 12.90 -8.52
CA PRO A 105 -5.06 14.05 -9.02
C PRO A 105 -4.81 14.34 -10.51
N ASP A 106 -3.66 13.93 -11.06
CA ASP A 106 -3.24 14.23 -12.42
C ASP A 106 -3.79 13.18 -13.41
N ALA A 107 -3.72 11.91 -13.03
CA ALA A 107 -4.27 10.78 -13.77
C ALA A 107 -5.79 10.60 -13.57
N ASN A 108 -6.37 11.29 -12.58
CA ASN A 108 -7.77 11.19 -12.20
C ASN A 108 -8.19 9.75 -11.86
N GLN A 109 -7.33 9.01 -11.14
CA GLN A 109 -7.53 7.61 -10.79
C GLN A 109 -7.43 7.38 -9.28
N PHE A 110 -8.45 6.73 -8.71
CA PHE A 110 -8.43 6.25 -7.33
C PHE A 110 -7.43 5.09 -7.20
N PHE A 111 -6.82 4.89 -6.02
CA PHE A 111 -5.81 3.83 -5.84
C PHE A 111 -6.40 2.48 -5.44
N LEU A 112 -7.54 2.49 -4.74
CA LEU A 112 -8.18 1.30 -4.20
C LEU A 112 -9.40 0.87 -5.03
N ASP A 113 -9.81 -0.38 -4.90
CA ASP A 113 -11.14 -0.83 -5.32
C ASP A 113 -12.15 -0.76 -4.16
N ASP A 114 -13.39 -1.15 -4.42
CA ASP A 114 -14.47 -1.14 -3.43
C ASP A 114 -14.25 -2.14 -2.26
N GLU A 115 -13.29 -3.06 -2.40
CA GLU A 115 -12.86 -4.01 -1.37
C GLU A 115 -11.59 -3.55 -0.64
N ASN A 116 -11.15 -2.31 -0.83
CA ASN A 116 -9.91 -1.72 -0.27
C ASN A 116 -8.62 -2.42 -0.73
N HIS A 117 -8.61 -3.05 -1.90
CA HIS A 117 -7.36 -3.54 -2.51
C HIS A 117 -6.78 -2.52 -3.46
N PHE A 118 -5.45 -2.49 -3.60
CA PHE A 118 -4.83 -1.71 -4.68
C PHE A 118 -5.27 -2.23 -6.05
N ASN A 119 -5.76 -1.32 -6.87
CA ASN A 119 -6.06 -1.59 -8.27
C ASN A 119 -4.76 -1.69 -9.10
N PRO A 120 -4.83 -2.08 -10.39
CA PRO A 120 -3.63 -2.23 -11.22
C PRO A 120 -2.77 -0.97 -11.33
N PHE A 121 -3.38 0.23 -11.34
CA PHE A 121 -2.66 1.49 -11.41
C PHE A 121 -1.82 1.74 -10.15
N ALA A 122 -2.42 1.59 -8.97
CA ALA A 122 -1.68 1.70 -7.72
C ALA A 122 -0.61 0.62 -7.57
N LYS A 123 -0.88 -0.61 -8.02
CA LYS A 123 0.10 -1.71 -8.05
C LYS A 123 1.33 -1.37 -8.89
N GLN A 124 1.15 -0.77 -10.07
CA GLN A 124 2.27 -0.32 -10.90
C GLN A 124 3.14 0.73 -10.19
N ARG A 125 2.53 1.65 -9.45
CA ARG A 125 3.27 2.68 -8.70
C ARG A 125 4.13 2.13 -7.57
N ILE A 126 3.60 1.15 -6.83
CA ILE A 126 4.33 0.54 -5.71
C ILE A 126 5.29 -0.57 -6.17
N GLN A 127 5.18 -1.05 -7.42
CA GLN A 127 5.97 -2.16 -7.96
C GLN A 127 7.49 -2.00 -7.75
N PRO A 128 8.12 -0.83 -7.97
CA PRO A 128 9.57 -0.68 -7.78
C PRO A 128 10.04 -0.98 -6.35
N ILE A 129 9.18 -0.73 -5.36
CA ILE A 129 9.45 -1.05 -3.95
C ILE A 129 9.50 -2.57 -3.77
N PHE A 130 8.51 -3.28 -4.31
CA PHE A 130 8.45 -4.75 -4.22
C PHE A 130 9.54 -5.43 -5.05
N ASP A 131 9.90 -4.90 -6.21
CA ASP A 131 11.02 -5.40 -7.02
C ASP A 131 12.34 -5.29 -6.26
N ARG A 132 12.56 -4.17 -5.55
CA ARG A 132 13.72 -3.99 -4.67
C ARG A 132 13.75 -5.05 -3.56
N LEU A 133 12.61 -5.31 -2.91
CA LEU A 133 12.51 -6.32 -1.85
C LEU A 133 12.75 -7.73 -2.39
N ALA A 134 12.17 -8.07 -3.54
CA ALA A 134 12.39 -9.35 -4.21
C ALA A 134 13.86 -9.55 -4.61
N GLY A 135 14.52 -8.49 -5.10
CA GLY A 135 15.95 -8.51 -5.43
C GLY A 135 16.84 -8.78 -4.21
N LYS A 136 16.50 -8.26 -3.04
CA LYS A 136 17.21 -8.57 -1.78
C LYS A 136 17.09 -10.05 -1.43
N PHE A 137 15.88 -10.61 -1.55
CA PHE A 137 15.65 -12.03 -1.30
C PHE A 137 16.39 -12.94 -2.26
N GLY A 138 16.40 -12.63 -3.56
CA GLY A 138 17.13 -13.42 -4.55
C GLY A 138 18.61 -13.54 -4.21
N LYS A 139 19.23 -12.45 -3.76
CA LYS A 139 20.65 -12.42 -3.35
C LYS A 139 20.93 -13.22 -2.08
N LEU A 140 19.98 -13.31 -1.14
CA LEU A 140 20.11 -14.09 0.10
C LEU A 140 20.03 -15.61 -0.13
N ILE A 141 19.44 -16.06 -1.24
CA ILE A 141 19.27 -17.49 -1.56
C ILE A 141 20.42 -18.00 -2.44
N THR A 142 21.09 -17.13 -3.19
CA THR A 142 22.20 -17.48 -4.10
C THR A 142 23.59 -17.21 -3.53
N GLY A 143 23.66 -16.68 -2.31
CA GLY A 143 24.91 -16.37 -1.59
C GLY A 143 25.30 -17.47 -0.61
#